data_AF-A0A9P6YI39-F1
#
_entry.id   AF-A0A9P6YI39-F1
#
_cell.length_a   1.000
_cell.length_b   1.000
_cell.length_c   1.000
_cell.angle_alpha   90.00
_cell.angle_beta   90.00
_cell.angle_gamma   90.00
#
_symmetry.space_group_name_H-M   'P 1'
#
loop_
_entity.id
_entity.type
_entity.pdbx_description
1 polymer ?
#
loop_
_entity_poly.entity_id
_entity_poly.type
_entity_poly.pdbx_seq_one_letter_code
_entity_poly.pdbx_strand_id
1 'polypeptide(L)'
;MSVRSDSVLQQTEACQYIDSIHQQLCDTIYDSLDKICGRRSPPTDEWLKDFWTTEMTAAFNRKEYYYKKWRKAHGLNALRLWVAHQEAQAKLRQLILKRRRETWRCFCDQMSQGNYSKAITKFSRIRKNRTIKPTFSHIEGPQRAADVMAQHLQRTFAGDLRSHFTESTPSISHNEPFDTDTCPFTIETVNDAIAHLPRRKAPGVDHLTIETILPITDRLTPILVYLFQLCWRWSYTPLSWRETSVRLA
;
A
#
# COMPACT_ATOMS: atom_id res chain seq x y z
N MET A 1 -26.28 0.72 -39.37
CA MET A 1 -25.19 1.23 -38.49
C MET A 1 -25.68 1.75 -37.12
N SER A 2 -26.92 1.46 -36.69
CA SER A 2 -27.48 1.98 -35.42
C SER A 2 -27.21 1.09 -34.20
N VAL A 3 -27.20 -0.24 -34.36
CA VAL A 3 -27.12 -1.22 -33.25
C VAL A 3 -25.79 -1.18 -32.48
N ARG A 4 -24.71 -0.73 -33.11
CA ARG A 4 -23.36 -0.73 -32.52
C ARG A 4 -23.16 0.42 -31.52
N SER A 5 -23.92 1.50 -31.66
CA SER A 5 -23.85 2.66 -30.77
C SER A 5 -24.60 2.41 -29.47
N ASP A 6 -25.76 1.75 -29.54
CA ASP A 6 -26.61 1.47 -28.38
C ASP A 6 -25.96 0.46 -27.42
N SER A 7 -25.31 -0.59 -27.96
CA SER A 7 -24.57 -1.58 -27.16
C SER A 7 -23.37 -0.99 -26.41
N VAL A 8 -22.66 -0.03 -26.99
CA VAL A 8 -21.51 0.64 -26.36
C VAL A 8 -21.95 1.61 -25.25
N LEU A 9 -23.07 2.31 -25.46
CA LEU A 9 -23.69 3.15 -24.41
C LEU A 9 -24.14 2.29 -23.23
N GLN A 10 -24.79 1.16 -23.50
CA GLN A 10 -25.24 0.22 -22.47
C GLN A 10 -24.08 -0.40 -21.68
N GLN A 11 -22.96 -0.72 -22.34
CA GLN A 11 -21.76 -1.20 -21.65
C GLN A 11 -21.13 -0.12 -20.77
N THR A 12 -21.08 1.12 -21.24
CA THR A 12 -20.50 2.24 -20.47
C THR A 12 -21.33 2.51 -19.20
N GLU A 13 -22.65 2.51 -19.32
CA GLU A 13 -23.57 2.64 -18.19
C GLU A 13 -23.41 1.49 -17.19
N ALA A 14 -23.27 0.26 -17.67
CA ALA A 14 -23.03 -0.91 -16.81
C ALA A 14 -21.70 -0.82 -16.05
N CYS A 15 -20.62 -0.37 -16.71
CA CYS A 15 -19.32 -0.16 -16.05
C CYS A 15 -19.43 0.89 -14.93
N GLN A 16 -20.08 2.02 -15.20
CA GLN A 16 -20.31 3.08 -14.20
C GLN A 16 -21.16 2.56 -13.02
N TYR A 17 -22.16 1.74 -13.32
CA TYR A 17 -23.00 1.13 -12.30
C TYR A 17 -22.21 0.16 -11.41
N ILE A 18 -21.35 -0.68 -11.99
CA ILE A 18 -20.44 -1.58 -11.26
C ILE A 18 -19.52 -0.80 -10.32
N ASP A 19 -18.89 0.27 -10.80
CA ASP A 19 -18.04 1.14 -9.98
C ASP A 19 -18.83 1.79 -8.84
N SER A 20 -20.07 2.23 -9.11
CA SER A 20 -20.93 2.83 -8.10
C SER A 20 -21.34 1.87 -6.99
N ILE A 21 -21.66 0.61 -7.32
CA ILE A 21 -21.98 -0.43 -6.33
C ILE A 21 -20.76 -0.71 -5.47
N HIS A 22 -19.59 -0.87 -6.09
CA HIS A 22 -18.36 -1.13 -5.35
C HIS A 22 -18.04 0.00 -4.38
N GLN A 23 -18.15 1.26 -4.82
CA GLN A 23 -17.91 2.42 -3.96
C GLN A 23 -18.94 2.49 -2.81
N GLN A 24 -20.23 2.33 -3.09
CA GLN A 24 -21.28 2.33 -2.07
C GLN A 24 -21.08 1.22 -1.03
N LEU A 25 -20.62 0.04 -1.46
CA LEU A 25 -20.29 -1.06 -0.56
C LEU A 25 -19.16 -0.66 0.39
N CYS A 26 -18.05 -0.15 -0.14
CA CYS A 26 -16.92 0.32 0.67
C CYS A 26 -17.35 1.43 1.63
N ASP A 27 -18.04 2.46 1.16
CA ASP A 27 -18.51 3.58 1.97
C ASP A 27 -19.44 3.12 3.10
N THR A 28 -20.35 2.18 2.82
CA THR A 28 -21.26 1.63 3.84
C THR A 28 -20.51 0.86 4.93
N ILE A 29 -19.51 0.07 4.54
CA ILE A 29 -18.65 -0.64 5.50
C ILE A 29 -17.89 0.39 6.36
N TYR A 30 -17.32 1.42 5.73
CA TYR A 30 -16.59 2.48 6.43
C TYR A 30 -17.46 3.27 7.39
N ASP A 31 -18.64 3.71 6.96
CA ASP A 31 -19.57 4.45 7.81
C ASP A 31 -20.03 3.62 9.00
N SER A 32 -20.22 2.31 8.82
CA SER A 32 -20.58 1.39 9.89
C SER A 32 -19.44 1.23 10.89
N LEU A 33 -18.21 1.06 10.40
CA LEU A 33 -17.02 0.98 11.24
C LEU A 33 -16.74 2.29 11.99
N ASP A 34 -16.86 3.45 11.33
CA ASP A 34 -16.68 4.76 11.94
C ASP A 34 -17.71 5.02 13.05
N LYS A 35 -18.96 4.59 12.85
CA LYS A 35 -20.03 4.71 13.87
C LYS A 35 -19.77 3.84 15.09
N ILE A 36 -19.27 2.62 14.90
CA ILE A 36 -19.09 1.65 16.00
C ILE A 36 -17.74 1.84 16.71
N CYS A 37 -16.67 2.03 15.96
CA CYS A 37 -15.30 2.12 16.48
C CYS A 37 -14.87 3.56 16.80
N GLY A 38 -15.60 4.56 16.30
CA GLY A 38 -15.22 5.97 16.35
C GLY A 38 -14.09 6.30 15.36
N ARG A 39 -14.10 7.51 14.79
CA ARG A 39 -12.99 7.99 13.95
C ARG A 39 -11.73 8.12 14.79
N ARG A 40 -10.77 7.22 14.56
CA ARG A 40 -9.39 7.47 15.00
C ARG A 40 -8.82 8.54 14.08
N SER A 41 -8.36 9.65 14.65
CA SER A 41 -7.46 10.52 13.90
C SER A 41 -6.32 9.64 13.36
N PRO A 42 -5.95 9.76 12.07
CA PRO A 42 -4.76 9.10 11.58
C PRO A 42 -3.65 9.41 12.56
N PRO A 43 -2.80 8.41 12.95
CA PRO A 43 -1.78 8.63 13.95
C PRO A 43 -1.02 9.87 13.50
N THR A 44 -1.23 10.98 14.20
CA THR A 44 -0.61 12.20 13.76
C THR A 44 0.86 11.89 13.90
N ASP A 45 1.61 12.11 12.84
CA ASP A 45 3.06 12.18 12.87
C ASP A 45 3.53 13.35 13.78
N GLU A 46 2.79 13.69 14.85
CA GLU A 46 3.11 14.66 15.89
C GLU A 46 4.53 14.46 16.40
N TRP A 47 4.95 13.21 16.62
CA TRP A 47 6.32 12.92 17.04
C TRP A 47 7.37 13.22 15.94
N LEU A 48 7.01 13.10 14.67
CA LEU A 48 7.85 13.50 13.53
C LEU A 48 7.81 15.02 13.34
N LYS A 49 6.68 15.68 13.61
CA LYS A 49 6.54 17.15 13.69
C LYS A 49 7.41 17.72 14.81
N ASP A 50 7.55 17.01 15.93
CA ASP A 50 8.43 17.43 17.04
C ASP A 50 9.91 17.39 16.65
N PHE A 51 10.31 16.45 15.80
CA PHE A 51 11.69 16.38 15.34
C PHE A 51 11.98 17.38 14.21
N TRP A 52 11.10 17.46 13.22
CA TRP A 52 11.27 18.32 12.04
C TRP A 52 10.78 19.74 12.30
N THR A 53 11.71 20.66 12.55
CA THR A 53 11.38 22.08 12.64
C THR A 53 11.07 22.68 11.27
N THR A 54 10.34 23.79 11.24
CA THR A 54 10.07 24.56 10.01
C THR A 54 11.35 24.92 9.27
N GLU A 55 12.42 25.26 9.99
CA GLU A 55 13.75 25.53 9.42
C GLU A 55 14.36 24.30 8.75
N MET A 56 14.29 23.12 9.38
CA MET A 56 14.80 21.87 8.82
C MET A 56 14.02 21.47 7.56
N THR A 57 12.71 21.59 7.59
CA THR A 57 11.84 21.33 6.44
C THR A 57 12.13 22.30 5.29
N ALA A 58 12.33 23.59 5.59
CA ALA A 58 12.75 24.57 4.59
C ALA A 58 14.12 24.26 3.99
N ALA A 59 15.09 23.84 4.81
CA ALA A 59 16.42 23.42 4.34
C ALA A 59 16.34 22.15 3.46
N PHE A 60 15.51 21.19 3.83
CA PHE A 60 15.24 20.00 3.02
C PHE A 60 14.62 20.36 1.67
N ASN A 61 13.56 21.17 1.67
CA ASN A 61 12.90 21.62 0.44
C ASN A 61 13.86 22.41 -0.46
N ARG A 62 14.73 23.23 0.12
CA ARG A 62 15.77 23.97 -0.63
C ARG A 62 16.80 23.04 -1.24
N LYS A 63 17.22 21.99 -0.53
CA LYS A 63 18.10 20.93 -1.06
C LYS A 63 17.43 20.23 -2.25
N GLU A 64 16.20 19.77 -2.09
CA GLU A 64 15.43 19.11 -3.15
C GLU A 64 15.20 20.01 -4.37
N TYR A 65 14.93 21.30 -4.14
CA TYR A 65 14.76 22.28 -5.20
C TYR A 65 16.01 22.40 -6.08
N TYR A 66 17.20 22.55 -5.48
CA TYR A 66 18.44 22.64 -6.24
C TYR A 66 18.78 21.33 -6.94
N TYR A 67 18.52 20.17 -6.31
CA TYR A 67 18.71 18.87 -6.96
C TYR A 67 17.85 18.72 -8.23
N LYS A 68 16.55 19.05 -8.12
CA LYS A 68 15.61 19.01 -9.26
C LYS A 68 16.03 19.96 -10.39
N LYS A 69 16.49 21.16 -10.05
CA LYS A 69 16.99 22.12 -11.05
C LYS A 69 18.29 21.68 -11.68
N TRP A 70 19.23 21.16 -10.89
CA TRP A 70 20.50 20.63 -11.36
C TRP A 70 20.31 19.52 -12.39
N ARG A 71 19.39 18.57 -12.15
CA ARG A 71 19.09 17.48 -13.08
C ARG A 71 18.62 17.94 -14.48
N LYS A 72 18.11 19.16 -14.58
CA LYS A 72 17.61 19.76 -15.84
C LYS A 72 18.55 20.85 -16.39
N ALA A 73 19.67 21.11 -15.73
CA ALA A 73 20.56 22.20 -16.09
C ALA A 73 21.71 21.71 -16.97
N HIS A 74 22.20 22.60 -17.85
CA HIS A 74 23.33 22.35 -18.73
C HIS A 74 24.40 23.44 -18.56
N GLY A 75 25.65 23.10 -18.91
CA GLY A 75 26.79 24.02 -18.87
C GLY A 75 27.12 24.54 -17.46
N LEU A 76 27.65 25.76 -17.38
CA LEU A 76 28.10 26.40 -16.13
C LEU A 76 26.98 26.54 -15.07
N ASN A 77 25.72 26.62 -15.49
CA ASN A 77 24.58 26.66 -14.58
C ASN A 77 24.41 25.35 -13.79
N ALA A 78 24.79 24.20 -14.36
CA ALA A 78 24.77 22.93 -13.64
C ALA A 78 25.76 22.96 -12.46
N LEU A 79 26.98 23.48 -12.66
CA LEU A 79 27.96 23.61 -11.60
C LEU A 79 27.45 24.52 -10.46
N ARG A 80 26.91 25.70 -10.81
CA ARG A 80 26.33 26.63 -9.83
C ARG A 80 25.21 25.99 -9.00
N LEU A 81 24.30 25.26 -9.65
CA LEU A 81 23.19 24.57 -8.98
C LEU A 81 23.68 23.41 -8.11
N TRP A 82 24.73 22.71 -8.53
CA TRP A 82 25.36 21.65 -7.75
C TRP A 82 26.00 22.18 -6.47
N VAL A 83 26.74 23.29 -6.55
CA VAL A 83 27.32 23.96 -5.37
C VAL A 83 26.21 24.38 -4.40
N ALA A 84 25.15 25.02 -4.91
CA ALA A 84 24.00 25.42 -4.10
C ALA A 84 23.28 24.22 -3.44
N HIS A 85 23.21 23.07 -4.13
CA HIS A 85 22.70 21.82 -3.56
C HIS A 85 23.60 21.33 -2.41
N GLN A 86 24.92 21.32 -2.59
CA GLN A 86 25.87 20.90 -1.55
C GLN A 86 25.81 21.79 -0.31
N GLU A 87 25.70 23.11 -0.49
CA GLU A 87 25.50 24.07 0.61
C GLU A 87 24.20 23.79 1.36
N ALA A 88 23.09 23.60 0.65
CA ALA A 88 21.80 23.27 1.27
C ALA A 88 21.86 21.92 2.01
N GLN A 89 22.57 20.93 1.46
CA GLN A 89 22.78 19.63 2.10
C GLN A 89 23.66 19.75 3.35
N ALA A 90 24.71 20.56 3.32
CA ALA A 90 25.56 20.83 4.49
C ALA A 90 24.75 21.52 5.60
N LYS A 91 23.94 22.53 5.26
CA LYS A 91 23.06 23.21 6.19
C LYS A 91 22.04 22.24 6.82
N LEU A 92 21.39 21.40 6.01
CA LEU A 92 20.46 20.39 6.53
C LEU A 92 21.17 19.42 7.50
N ARG A 93 22.38 18.93 7.16
CA ARG A 93 23.17 18.06 8.04
C ARG A 93 23.48 18.74 9.38
N GLN A 94 23.88 20.01 9.36
CA GLN A 94 24.12 20.79 10.58
C GLN A 94 22.87 20.91 11.46
N LEU A 95 21.72 21.23 10.85
CA LEU A 95 20.45 21.33 11.56
C LEU A 95 20.02 19.99 12.19
N ILE A 96 20.15 18.88 11.45
CA ILE A 96 19.86 17.54 11.97
C ILE A 96 20.76 17.23 13.17
N LEU A 97 22.07 17.49 13.07
CA LEU A 97 23.01 17.26 14.18
C LEU A 97 22.69 18.13 15.40
N LYS A 98 22.35 19.40 15.18
CA LYS A 98 21.92 20.31 16.25
C LYS A 98 20.65 19.79 16.93
N ARG A 99 19.63 19.42 16.15
CA ARG A 99 18.36 18.91 16.68
C ARG A 99 18.50 17.59 17.43
N ARG A 100 19.36 16.69 16.96
CA ARG A 100 19.72 15.45 17.67
C ARG A 100 20.33 15.73 19.04
N ARG A 101 21.22 16.72 19.14
CA ARG A 101 21.80 17.13 20.45
C ARG A 101 20.76 17.73 21.38
N GLU A 102 19.87 18.59 20.87
CA GLU A 102 18.78 19.20 21.66
C GLU A 102 17.82 18.13 22.20
N THR A 103 17.35 17.24 21.33
CA THR A 103 16.46 16.14 21.72
C THR A 103 17.13 15.18 22.69
N TRP A 104 18.44 14.93 22.54
CA TRP A 104 19.21 14.15 23.51
C TRP A 104 19.31 14.84 24.88
N ARG A 105 19.59 16.14 24.93
CA ARG A 105 19.62 16.89 26.20
C ARG A 105 18.26 16.87 26.89
N CYS A 106 17.18 17.16 26.15
CA CYS A 106 15.83 17.11 26.68
C CYS A 106 15.49 15.72 27.24
N PHE A 107 15.94 14.65 26.57
CA PHE A 107 15.83 13.29 27.10
C PHE A 107 16.62 13.12 28.41
N CYS A 108 17.87 13.55 28.48
CA CYS A 108 18.67 13.50 29.72
C CYS A 108 18.00 14.27 30.87
N ASP A 109 17.42 15.44 30.59
CA ASP A 109 16.70 16.25 31.58
C ASP A 109 15.42 15.55 32.07
N GLN A 110 14.68 14.90 31.17
CA GLN A 110 13.52 14.09 31.56
C GLN A 110 13.92 12.89 32.43
N MET A 111 15.07 12.28 32.14
CA MET A 111 15.59 11.16 32.91
C MET A 111 16.08 11.61 34.29
N SER A 112 16.72 12.77 34.42
CA SER A 112 17.14 13.31 35.72
C SER A 112 15.95 13.71 36.60
N GLN A 113 14.82 14.11 35.99
CA GLN A 113 13.57 14.44 36.67
C GLN A 113 12.72 13.21 37.06
N GLY A 114 13.19 11.98 36.79
CA GLY A 114 12.51 10.76 37.23
C GLY A 114 11.40 10.24 36.31
N ASN A 115 11.25 10.78 35.09
CA ASN A 115 10.18 10.42 34.16
C ASN A 115 10.52 9.17 33.31
N TYR A 116 10.70 8.02 33.97
CA TYR A 116 11.23 6.80 33.33
C TYR A 116 10.20 6.00 32.52
N SER A 117 8.90 6.14 32.80
CA SER A 117 7.86 5.27 32.22
C SER A 117 7.85 5.28 30.68
N LYS A 118 7.96 6.46 30.06
CA LYS A 118 8.02 6.62 28.59
C LYS A 118 9.33 6.09 28.00
N ALA A 119 10.44 6.20 28.73
CA ALA A 119 11.74 5.69 28.29
C ALA A 119 11.78 4.16 28.33
N ILE A 120 11.33 3.54 29.43
CA ILE A 120 11.30 2.09 29.64
C ILE A 120 10.41 1.41 28.60
N THR A 121 9.23 1.97 28.31
CA THR A 121 8.34 1.45 27.28
C THR A 121 8.96 1.51 25.88
N LYS A 122 9.67 2.60 25.55
CA LYS A 122 10.46 2.69 24.29
C LYS A 122 11.59 1.67 24.24
N PHE A 123 12.40 1.53 25.28
CA PHE A 123 13.48 0.54 25.32
C PHE A 123 12.96 -0.89 25.21
N SER A 124 11.85 -1.20 25.89
CA SER A 124 11.17 -2.49 25.78
C SER A 124 10.71 -2.77 24.35
N ARG A 125 10.15 -1.76 23.66
CA ARG A 125 9.76 -1.86 22.26
C ARG A 125 10.95 -2.06 21.33
N ILE A 126 12.03 -1.28 21.50
CA ILE A 126 13.25 -1.42 20.71
C ILE A 126 13.86 -2.81 20.88
N ARG A 127 13.93 -3.32 22.12
CA ARG A 127 14.44 -4.67 22.41
C ARG A 127 13.59 -5.73 21.72
N LYS A 128 12.26 -5.67 21.85
CA LYS A 128 11.32 -6.58 21.18
C LYS A 128 11.42 -6.52 19.65
N ASN A 129 11.60 -5.32 19.09
CA ASN A 129 11.71 -5.11 17.65
C ASN A 129 13.10 -5.43 17.09
N ARG A 130 14.15 -5.52 17.92
CA ARG A 130 15.48 -5.99 17.50
C ARG A 130 15.59 -7.51 17.55
N THR A 131 14.80 -8.17 18.39
CA THR A 131 14.58 -9.63 18.34
C THR A 131 13.59 -9.99 17.23
N ILE A 132 13.90 -9.59 15.99
CA ILE A 132 13.16 -10.10 14.82
C ILE A 132 13.50 -11.58 14.75
N LYS A 133 12.49 -12.43 15.00
CA LYS A 133 12.61 -13.85 14.72
C LYS A 133 12.94 -14.01 13.24
N PRO A 134 13.90 -14.87 12.85
CA PRO A 134 14.19 -15.08 11.44
C PRO A 134 12.91 -15.46 10.70
N THR A 135 12.53 -14.66 9.70
CA THR A 135 11.31 -14.86 8.88
C THR A 135 11.36 -16.18 8.11
N PHE A 136 12.57 -16.66 7.84
CA PHE A 136 12.86 -17.97 7.27
C PHE A 136 14.04 -18.59 8.03
N SER A 137 13.86 -19.80 8.53
CA SER A 137 14.90 -20.55 9.23
C SER A 137 14.95 -21.96 8.66
N HIS A 138 16.16 -22.48 8.47
CA HIS A 138 16.41 -23.83 7.97
C HIS A 138 16.99 -24.68 9.10
N ILE A 139 16.71 -25.98 9.12
CA ILE A 139 17.15 -26.89 10.19
C ILE A 139 18.69 -26.97 10.31
N GLU A 140 19.37 -26.80 9.18
CA GLU A 140 20.83 -26.77 9.06
C GLU A 140 21.45 -25.40 9.39
N GLY A 141 20.64 -24.41 9.78
CA GLY A 141 21.10 -23.12 10.26
C GLY A 141 20.96 -21.95 9.28
N PRO A 142 21.44 -20.77 9.67
CA PRO A 142 21.15 -19.50 9.00
C PRO A 142 21.80 -19.36 7.61
N GLN A 143 22.99 -19.93 7.41
CA GLN A 143 23.67 -19.87 6.12
C GLN A 143 22.91 -20.65 5.05
N ARG A 144 22.46 -21.87 5.39
CA ARG A 144 21.66 -22.69 4.48
C ARG A 144 20.32 -22.03 4.15
N ALA A 145 19.70 -21.36 5.13
CA ALA A 145 18.49 -20.58 4.91
C ALA A 145 18.73 -19.45 3.88
N ALA A 146 19.88 -18.76 3.96
CA ALA A 146 20.26 -17.74 3.00
C ALA A 146 20.50 -18.33 1.60
N ASP A 147 21.21 -19.47 1.50
CA ASP A 147 21.50 -20.12 0.21
C ASP A 147 20.22 -20.61 -0.49
N VAL A 148 19.27 -21.18 0.28
CA VAL A 148 17.96 -21.61 -0.25
C VAL A 148 17.17 -20.41 -0.76
N MET A 149 17.16 -19.30 -0.03
CA MET A 149 16.51 -18.06 -0.49
C MET A 149 17.18 -17.49 -1.74
N ALA A 150 18.52 -17.50 -1.81
CA ALA A 150 19.26 -17.04 -2.98
C ALA A 150 18.93 -17.89 -4.21
N GLN A 151 18.93 -19.22 -4.07
CA GLN A 151 18.59 -20.14 -5.15
C GLN A 151 17.13 -20.00 -5.59
N HIS A 152 16.19 -19.83 -4.65
CA HIS A 152 14.79 -19.58 -4.96
C HIS A 152 14.61 -18.30 -5.77
N LEU A 153 15.19 -17.18 -5.31
CA LEU A 153 15.12 -15.91 -6.03
C LEU A 153 15.78 -16.00 -7.40
N GLN A 154 16.93 -16.67 -7.52
CA GLN A 154 17.59 -16.88 -8.79
C GLN A 154 16.68 -17.58 -9.80
N ARG A 155 15.98 -18.64 -9.40
CA ARG A 155 15.01 -19.33 -10.28
C ARG A 155 13.84 -18.43 -10.68
N THR A 156 13.28 -17.68 -9.73
CA THR A 156 12.17 -16.76 -9.99
C THR A 156 12.55 -15.68 -10.99
N PHE A 157 13.72 -15.07 -10.85
CA PHE A 157 14.18 -13.99 -11.75
C PHE A 157 14.79 -14.50 -13.06
N ALA A 158 15.29 -15.74 -13.11
CA ALA A 158 15.74 -16.39 -14.33
C ALA A 158 14.58 -16.76 -15.28
N GLY A 159 13.33 -16.64 -14.82
CA GLY A 159 12.16 -16.84 -15.67
C GLY A 159 11.69 -18.29 -15.78
N ASP A 160 12.20 -19.21 -14.93
CA ASP A 160 11.77 -20.61 -14.90
C ASP A 160 10.26 -20.78 -14.62
N LEU A 161 9.62 -19.79 -13.98
CA LEU A 161 8.17 -19.77 -13.77
C LEU A 161 7.34 -19.33 -14.99
N ARG A 162 7.97 -18.99 -16.12
CA ARG A 162 7.25 -18.51 -17.32
C ARG A 162 6.68 -19.60 -18.22
N SER A 163 6.64 -20.86 -17.77
CA SER A 163 6.30 -21.99 -18.65
C SER A 163 4.81 -22.36 -18.76
N HIS A 164 3.85 -21.61 -18.21
CA HIS A 164 2.44 -22.04 -18.20
C HIS A 164 1.38 -21.01 -18.64
N PHE A 165 1.77 -19.86 -19.23
CA PHE A 165 0.79 -18.87 -19.74
C PHE A 165 1.01 -18.48 -21.21
N THR A 166 1.43 -19.44 -22.03
CA THR A 166 1.28 -19.32 -23.48
C THR A 166 0.08 -20.14 -23.96
N GLU A 167 -1.06 -20.02 -23.28
CA GLU A 167 -2.33 -20.21 -23.96
C GLU A 167 -2.66 -18.88 -24.62
N SER A 168 -2.49 -18.88 -25.94
CA SER A 168 -2.94 -17.86 -26.87
C SER A 168 -4.34 -17.40 -26.50
N THR A 169 -4.44 -16.18 -25.96
CA THR A 169 -5.71 -15.50 -25.70
C THR A 169 -6.36 -15.24 -27.06
N PRO A 170 -7.49 -15.87 -27.43
CA PRO A 170 -8.24 -15.42 -28.58
C PRO A 170 -8.71 -14.00 -28.31
N SER A 171 -8.50 -13.09 -29.26
CA SER A 171 -9.04 -11.74 -29.20
C SER A 171 -10.56 -11.81 -29.31
N ILE A 172 -11.22 -12.02 -28.18
CA ILE A 172 -12.66 -12.07 -28.10
C ILE A 172 -13.18 -10.63 -28.17
N SER A 173 -13.63 -10.20 -29.35
CA SER A 173 -14.53 -9.05 -29.46
C SER A 173 -15.95 -9.52 -29.21
N HIS A 174 -16.37 -9.60 -27.94
CA HIS A 174 -17.78 -9.78 -27.60
C HIS A 174 -18.30 -8.48 -27.02
N ASN A 175 -19.12 -7.79 -27.80
CA ASN A 175 -19.93 -6.64 -27.36
C ASN A 175 -21.25 -7.11 -26.69
N GLU A 176 -21.39 -8.41 -26.45
CA GLU A 176 -22.60 -9.02 -25.91
C GLU A 176 -22.32 -9.53 -24.49
N PRO A 177 -23.19 -9.24 -23.51
CA PRO A 177 -22.95 -9.63 -22.12
C PRO A 177 -22.89 -11.15 -21.96
N PHE A 178 -21.94 -11.64 -21.17
CA PHE A 178 -21.85 -13.07 -20.83
C PHE A 178 -23.07 -13.51 -20.04
N ASP A 179 -23.50 -14.75 -20.30
CA ASP A 179 -24.63 -15.34 -19.59
C ASP A 179 -24.32 -15.53 -18.11
N THR A 180 -25.28 -15.13 -17.26
CA THR A 180 -25.15 -15.19 -15.80
C THR A 180 -25.25 -16.64 -15.29
N ASP A 181 -25.95 -17.52 -16.02
CA ASP A 181 -26.10 -18.94 -15.65
C ASP A 181 -24.78 -19.72 -15.79
N THR A 182 -23.81 -19.19 -16.54
CA THR A 182 -22.47 -19.77 -16.70
C THR A 182 -21.44 -19.20 -15.72
N CYS A 183 -21.86 -18.29 -14.84
CA CYS A 183 -20.96 -17.61 -13.92
C CYS A 183 -20.40 -18.58 -12.86
N PRO A 184 -19.07 -18.70 -12.69
CA PRO A 184 -18.48 -19.62 -11.72
C PRO A 184 -18.60 -19.16 -10.25
N PHE A 185 -19.01 -17.91 -10.02
CA PHE A 185 -19.08 -17.32 -8.68
C PHE A 185 -20.38 -17.70 -7.97
N THR A 186 -20.25 -18.53 -6.95
CA THR A 186 -21.33 -18.97 -6.04
C THR A 186 -21.07 -18.49 -4.62
N ILE A 187 -22.11 -18.49 -3.77
CA ILE A 187 -22.01 -18.11 -2.35
C ILE A 187 -20.96 -18.98 -1.64
N GLU A 188 -20.95 -20.28 -1.92
CA GLU A 188 -20.03 -21.24 -1.33
C GLU A 188 -18.58 -20.95 -1.73
N THR A 189 -18.32 -20.73 -3.03
CA THR A 189 -16.97 -20.43 -3.52
C THR A 189 -16.42 -19.12 -2.95
N VAL A 190 -17.26 -18.09 -2.82
CA VAL A 190 -16.84 -16.80 -2.25
C VAL A 190 -16.58 -16.91 -0.75
N ASN A 191 -17.44 -17.61 0.00
CA ASN A 191 -17.21 -17.87 1.42
C ASN A 191 -15.92 -18.65 1.67
N ASP A 192 -15.69 -19.70 0.88
CA ASP A 192 -14.47 -20.51 0.98
C ASP A 192 -13.22 -19.69 0.66
N ALA A 193 -13.28 -18.85 -0.38
CA ALA A 193 -12.20 -17.93 -0.72
C ALA A 193 -11.90 -16.96 0.44
N ILE A 194 -12.93 -16.32 1.01
CA ILE A 194 -12.80 -15.41 2.16
C ILE A 194 -12.16 -16.12 3.36
N ALA A 195 -12.57 -17.35 3.65
CA ALA A 195 -12.04 -18.13 4.76
C ALA A 195 -10.53 -18.43 4.62
N HIS A 196 -10.07 -18.66 3.39
CA HIS A 196 -8.68 -18.99 3.06
C HIS A 196 -7.79 -17.78 2.78
N LEU A 197 -8.34 -16.55 2.77
CA LEU A 197 -7.54 -15.35 2.55
C LEU A 197 -6.47 -15.16 3.64
N PRO A 198 -5.23 -14.80 3.26
CA PRO A 198 -4.13 -14.63 4.20
C PRO A 198 -4.39 -13.46 5.16
N ARG A 199 -4.36 -13.74 6.46
CA ARG A 199 -4.55 -12.75 7.53
C ARG A 199 -3.33 -11.84 7.69
N ARG A 200 -3.56 -10.64 8.23
CA ARG A 200 -2.52 -9.63 8.51
C ARG A 200 -1.71 -9.21 7.28
N LYS A 201 -2.32 -9.28 6.09
CA LYS A 201 -1.75 -8.67 4.89
C LYS A 201 -2.06 -7.18 4.87
N ALA A 202 -1.24 -6.44 4.14
CA ALA A 202 -1.52 -5.03 3.89
C ALA A 202 -2.88 -4.94 3.17
N PRO A 203 -3.75 -4.01 3.59
CA PRO A 203 -5.02 -3.83 2.92
C PRO A 203 -4.79 -3.34 1.48
N GLY A 204 -5.78 -3.60 0.63
CA GLY A 204 -5.78 -3.14 -0.75
C GLY A 204 -5.94 -1.62 -0.86
N VAL A 205 -6.13 -1.17 -2.10
CA VAL A 205 -6.53 0.20 -2.44
C VAL A 205 -7.85 0.61 -1.80
N ASP A 206 -8.74 -0.37 -1.63
CA ASP A 206 -10.00 -0.27 -0.93
C ASP A 206 -9.83 -0.12 0.58
N HIS A 207 -8.61 -0.27 1.12
CA HIS A 207 -8.25 -0.17 2.53
C HIS A 207 -8.99 -1.14 3.48
N LEU A 208 -9.70 -2.13 2.95
CA LEU A 208 -10.38 -3.16 3.73
C LEU A 208 -9.39 -4.28 4.08
N THR A 209 -9.53 -4.82 5.29
CA THR A 209 -8.73 -5.95 5.77
C THR A 209 -9.60 -7.19 5.89
N ILE A 210 -8.99 -8.38 5.86
CA ILE A 210 -9.76 -9.61 6.06
C ILE A 210 -10.38 -9.66 7.46
N GLU A 211 -9.73 -9.04 8.44
CA GLU A 211 -10.22 -8.91 9.80
C GLU A 211 -11.50 -8.07 9.90
N THR A 212 -11.70 -7.10 9.00
CA THR A 212 -12.95 -6.32 8.91
C THR A 212 -14.05 -7.05 8.15
N ILE A 213 -13.68 -7.93 7.23
CA ILE A 213 -14.61 -8.65 6.34
C ILE A 213 -15.18 -9.89 7.03
N LEU A 214 -14.34 -10.67 7.74
CA LEU A 214 -14.72 -11.93 8.37
C LEU A 214 -16.00 -11.84 9.24
N PRO A 215 -16.19 -10.82 10.11
CA PRO A 215 -17.37 -10.74 10.97
C PRO A 215 -18.68 -10.46 10.23
N ILE A 216 -18.61 -9.96 8.99
CA ILE A 216 -19.77 -9.55 8.20
C ILE A 216 -20.00 -10.44 6.97
N THR A 217 -19.24 -11.54 6.86
CA THR A 217 -19.24 -12.44 5.70
C THR A 217 -20.65 -12.86 5.28
N ASP A 218 -21.51 -13.26 6.22
CA ASP A 218 -22.89 -13.70 5.91
C ASP A 218 -23.74 -12.65 5.17
N ARG A 219 -23.51 -11.37 5.47
CA ARG A 219 -24.22 -10.25 4.84
C ARG A 219 -23.52 -9.74 3.59
N LEU A 220 -22.20 -9.87 3.55
CA LEU A 220 -21.34 -9.34 2.50
C LEU A 220 -21.27 -10.27 1.29
N THR A 221 -21.22 -11.58 1.51
CA THR A 221 -21.05 -12.59 0.45
C THR A 221 -22.12 -12.49 -0.64
N PRO A 222 -23.43 -12.35 -0.34
CA PRO A 222 -24.43 -12.19 -1.40
C PRO A 222 -24.19 -10.96 -2.28
N ILE A 223 -23.72 -9.85 -1.67
CA ILE A 223 -23.43 -8.60 -2.37
C ILE A 223 -22.18 -8.76 -3.26
N LEU A 224 -21.16 -9.45 -2.76
CA LEU A 224 -19.94 -9.74 -3.52
C LEU A 224 -20.23 -10.68 -4.70
N VAL A 225 -21.05 -11.72 -4.52
CA VAL A 225 -21.46 -12.63 -5.60
C VAL A 225 -22.20 -11.84 -6.68
N TYR A 226 -23.14 -10.97 -6.31
CA TYR A 226 -23.83 -10.12 -7.27
C TYR A 226 -22.86 -9.20 -8.03
N LEU A 227 -21.92 -8.56 -7.32
CA LEU A 227 -20.89 -7.73 -7.95
C LEU A 227 -20.01 -8.54 -8.91
N PHE A 228 -19.59 -9.75 -8.53
CA PHE A 228 -18.78 -10.62 -9.39
C PHE A 228 -19.54 -11.12 -10.60
N GLN A 229 -20.85 -11.41 -10.47
CA GLN A 229 -21.72 -11.75 -11.59
C GLN A 229 -21.86 -10.58 -12.57
N LEU A 230 -21.98 -9.34 -12.08
CA LEU A 230 -21.97 -8.15 -12.94
C LEU A 230 -20.62 -7.98 -13.65
N CYS A 231 -19.50 -8.18 -12.92
CA CYS A 231 -18.15 -8.12 -13.50
C CYS A 231 -17.97 -9.18 -14.60
N TRP A 232 -18.43 -10.41 -14.34
CA TRP A 232 -18.42 -11.51 -15.31
C TRP A 232 -19.23 -11.17 -16.55
N ARG A 233 -20.50 -10.78 -16.36
CA ARG A 233 -21.45 -10.44 -17.42
C ARG A 233 -20.90 -9.37 -18.36
N TRP A 234 -20.24 -8.35 -17.83
CA TRP A 234 -19.74 -7.24 -18.64
C TRP A 234 -18.25 -7.33 -18.98
N SER A 235 -17.57 -8.42 -18.59
CA SER A 235 -16.10 -8.55 -18.68
C SER A 235 -15.38 -7.30 -18.17
N TYR A 236 -15.91 -6.74 -17.09
CA TYR A 236 -15.45 -5.49 -16.50
C TYR A 236 -15.00 -5.72 -15.07
N THR A 237 -13.95 -5.01 -14.67
CA THR A 237 -13.46 -5.00 -13.30
C THR A 237 -13.41 -3.56 -12.83
N PRO A 238 -13.89 -3.24 -11.60
CA PRO A 238 -13.92 -1.88 -11.10
C PRO A 238 -12.60 -1.14 -11.28
N LEU A 239 -12.67 0.16 -11.59
CA LEU A 239 -11.47 0.96 -11.85
C LEU A 239 -10.52 0.97 -10.66
N SER A 240 -11.07 1.11 -9.45
CA SER A 240 -10.30 1.10 -8.21
C SER A 240 -9.44 -0.16 -8.07
N TRP A 241 -9.90 -1.33 -8.54
CA TRP A 241 -9.16 -2.59 -8.44
C TRP A 241 -7.95 -2.64 -9.37
N ARG A 242 -7.92 -1.81 -10.40
CA ARG A 242 -6.82 -1.70 -11.38
C ARG A 242 -5.74 -0.72 -10.93
N GLU A 243 -6.02 0.08 -9.91
CA GLU A 243 -5.07 1.05 -9.38
C GLU A 243 -4.14 0.38 -8.36
N THR A 244 -2.86 0.28 -8.71
CA THR A 244 -1.83 -0.13 -7.75
C THR A 244 -1.46 1.04 -6.87
N SER A 245 -1.78 0.98 -5.57
CA SER A 245 -1.23 1.90 -4.58
C SER A 245 0.25 1.56 -4.34
N VAL A 246 1.14 2.18 -5.11
CA VAL A 246 2.58 2.18 -4.81
C VAL A 246 2.78 3.01 -3.55
N ARG A 247 2.71 2.37 -2.38
CA ARG A 247 3.25 2.95 -1.14
C ARG A 247 4.78 2.95 -1.29
N LEU A 248 5.33 4.07 -1.74
CA LEU A 248 6.75 4.36 -1.51
C LEU A 248 6.96 4.39 0.01
N ALA A 249 7.76 3.44 0.47
CA ALA A 249 8.15 3.26 1.87
C ALA A 249 8.93 4.47 2.42
#